data_AF-A0A0K8MG10-F1
#
_entry.id   AF-A0A0K8MG10-F1
#
_cell.length_a   1.000
_cell.length_b   1.000
_cell.length_c   1.000
_cell.angle_alpha   90.00
_cell.angle_beta   90.00
_cell.angle_gamma   90.00
#
_symmetry.space_group_name_H-M   'P 1'
#
loop_
_entity.id
_entity.type
_entity.pdbx_description
1 polymer ?
#
loop_
_entity_poly.entity_id
_entity_poly.type
_entity_poly.pdbx_seq_one_letter_code
_entity_poly.pdbx_strand_id
1 'polypeptide(L)' 'MKESVAIITIAALVLMFVSLAFWAAGNKDFALVCSNLGTIILLVALVWSTRSKSGDKD' A
#
# COMPACT_ATOMS: atom_id res chain seq x y z
N MET A 1 4.90 2.20 16.48
CA MET A 1 4.11 1.25 15.65
C MET A 1 2.93 1.90 14.91
N LYS A 2 2.12 2.80 15.52
CA LYS A 2 1.05 3.53 14.81
C LYS A 2 1.59 4.43 13.69
N GLU A 3 2.71 5.11 13.91
CA GLU A 3 3.36 5.96 12.91
C GLU A 3 3.87 5.16 11.71
N SER A 4 4.43 3.97 11.93
CA SER A 4 4.92 3.10 10.85
C SER A 4 3.80 2.68 9.90
N VAL A 5 2.63 2.30 10.43
CA VAL A 5 1.46 1.94 9.60
C VAL A 5 0.94 3.16 8.83
N ALA A 6 0.93 4.34 9.44
CA ALA A 6 0.53 5.58 8.76
C ALA A 6 1.47 5.91 7.59
N ILE A 7 2.80 5.83 7.80
CA ILE A 7 3.80 6.06 6.75
C ILE A 7 3.65 5.07 5.60
N ILE A 8 3.44 3.78 5.91
CA ILE A 8 3.23 2.74 4.89
C ILE A 8 1.94 3.00 4.09
N THR A 9 0.89 3.45 4.77
CA THR A 9 -0.40 3.79 4.13
C THR A 9 -0.26 4.99 3.20
N ILE A 10 0.45 6.04 3.64
CA ILE A 10 0.75 7.23 2.83
C ILE A 10 1.61 6.84 1.62
N ALA A 11 2.64 6.01 1.81
CA ALA A 11 3.48 5.53 0.72
C ALA A 11 2.68 4.73 -0.31
N ALA A 12 1.75 3.87 0.14
CA ALA A 12 0.87 3.11 -0.76
C ALA A 12 -0.11 4.01 -1.54
N LEU A 13 -0.66 5.05 -0.89
CA LEU A 13 -1.51 6.04 -1.56
C LEU A 13 -0.74 6.81 -2.65
N VAL A 14 0.49 7.22 -2.37
CA VAL A 14 1.35 7.87 -3.36
C VAL A 14 1.66 6.91 -4.52
N LEU A 15 1.96 5.64 -4.23
CA LEU A 15 2.20 4.63 -5.26
C LEU A 15 0.98 4.43 -6.17
N MET A 16 -0.22 4.41 -5.59
CA MET A 16 -1.49 4.33 -6.35
C MET A 16 -1.68 5.55 -7.25
N PHE A 17 -1.31 6.74 -6.78
CA PHE A 17 -1.37 7.97 -7.57
C PHE A 17 -0.38 7.96 -8.74
N VAL A 18 0.85 7.48 -8.50
CA VAL A 18 1.86 7.29 -9.56
C VAL A 18 1.38 6.27 -10.59
N SER A 19 0.73 5.20 -10.15
CA SER A 19 0.11 4.20 -11.04
C SER A 19 -0.92 4.84 -11.98
N LEU A 20 -1.76 5.75 -11.48
CA LEU A 20 -2.74 6.49 -12.29
C LEU A 20 -2.07 7.44 -13.30
N ALA A 21 -0.99 8.11 -12.89
CA ALA A 21 -0.21 8.97 -13.78
C ALA A 21 0.45 8.18 -14.93
N PHE A 22 1.00 7.00 -14.63
CA PHE A 22 1.58 6.10 -15.64
C PHE A 22 0.51 5.50 -16.57
N TRP A 23 -0.70 5.24 -16.05
CA TRP A 23 -1.82 4.80 -16.87
C TRP A 23 -2.26 5.90 -17.85
N ALA A 24 -2.35 7.14 -17.38
CA ALA A 24 -2.66 8.31 -18.21
C ALA A 24 -1.58 8.60 -19.25
N ALA A 25 -0.31 8.31 -18.97
CA ALA A 25 0.81 8.43 -19.90
C ALA A 25 0.87 7.32 -20.97
N GLY A 26 -0.09 6.38 -20.98
CA GLY A 26 -0.17 5.31 -21.99
C GLY A 26 0.65 4.06 -21.68
N ASN A 27 1.43 4.06 -20.60
CA ASN A 27 2.20 2.90 -20.14
C ASN A 27 1.36 2.01 -19.22
N LYS A 28 0.41 1.29 -19.83
CA LYS A 28 -0.58 0.44 -19.14
C LYS A 28 0.07 -0.69 -18.34
N ASP A 29 1.16 -1.28 -18.83
CA ASP A 29 1.85 -2.39 -18.15
C ASP A 29 2.49 -1.94 -16.84
N PHE A 30 3.14 -0.76 -16.84
CA PHE A 30 3.77 -0.21 -15.65
C PHE A 30 2.74 0.24 -14.60
N ALA A 31 1.61 0.79 -15.06
CA ALA A 31 0.48 1.10 -14.20
C ALA A 31 -0.12 -0.17 -13.55
N LEU A 32 -0.29 -1.25 -14.32
CA LEU A 32 -0.84 -2.49 -13.78
C LEU A 32 0.05 -3.09 -12.68
N VAL A 33 1.36 -3.10 -12.91
CA VAL A 33 2.35 -3.57 -11.93
C VAL A 33 2.36 -2.68 -10.69
N CYS A 34 2.34 -1.37 -10.86
CA CYS A 34 2.37 -0.41 -9.75
C CYS A 34 1.09 -0.49 -8.88
N SER A 35 -0.08 -0.68 -9.51
CA SER A 35 -1.36 -0.86 -8.82
C SER A 35 -1.41 -2.18 -8.02
N ASN A 36 -0.94 -3.28 -8.62
CA ASN A 36 -0.84 -4.57 -7.94
C ASN A 36 0.16 -4.51 -6.77
N LEU A 37 1.32 -3.89 -6.96
CA LEU A 37 2.32 -3.72 -5.90
C LEU A 37 1.79 -2.87 -4.73
N GLY A 38 1.11 -1.76 -5.04
CA GLY A 38 0.46 -0.91 -4.03
C GLY A 38 -0.59 -1.66 -3.22
N THR A 39 -1.36 -2.53 -3.87
CA THR A 39 -2.37 -3.37 -3.21
C THR A 39 -1.73 -4.40 -2.30
N ILE A 40 -0.67 -5.08 -2.74
CA ILE A 40 0.08 -6.05 -1.91
C ILE A 40 0.66 -5.36 -0.67
N ILE A 41 1.24 -4.16 -0.82
CA ILE A 41 1.81 -3.38 0.29
C ILE A 41 0.72 -3.04 1.34
N LEU A 42 -0.47 -2.62 0.90
CA LEU A 42 -1.61 -2.38 1.79
C LEU A 42 -2.09 -3.65 2.49
N LEU A 43 -2.11 -4.77 1.78
CA LEU A 43 -2.55 -6.07 2.32
C LEU A 43 -1.58 -6.55 3.40
N VAL A 44 -0.27 -6.44 3.17
CA VAL A 44 0.76 -6.73 4.17
C VAL A 44 0.64 -5.80 5.37
N ALA A 45 0.42 -4.49 5.14
CA ALA A 45 0.22 -3.52 6.22
C ALA A 45 -1.02 -3.83 7.07
N LEU A 46 -2.13 -4.27 6.43
CA LEU A 46 -3.36 -4.67 7.11
C LEU A 46 -3.18 -5.96 7.93
N VAL A 47 -2.52 -6.97 7.37
CA VAL A 47 -2.22 -8.22 8.09
C VAL A 47 -1.32 -7.93 9.29
N TRP A 48 -0.29 -7.09 9.11
CA TRP A 48 0.60 -6.70 10.20
C TRP A 48 -0.12 -5.89 11.28
N SER A 49 -0.98 -4.95 10.89
CA SER A 49 -1.80 -4.16 11.81
C SER A 49 -2.77 -5.05 12.60
N THR A 50 -3.39 -6.03 11.93
CA THR A 50 -4.29 -7.00 12.57
C THR A 50 -3.56 -7.88 13.57
N ARG A 51 -2.34 -8.34 13.22
CA ARG A 51 -1.48 -9.13 14.13
C ARG A 51 -1.06 -8.33 15.36
N SER A 52 -0.65 -7.07 15.16
CA SER A 52 -0.27 -6.18 16.27
C SER A 52 -1.44 -5.90 17.22
N LYS A 53 -2.67 -5.79 16.70
CA LYS A 53 -3.87 -5.56 17.52
C LYS A 53 -4.35 -6.81 18.28
N SER A 54 -3.92 -8.00 17.84
CA SER A 54 -4.25 -9.27 18.50
C SER A 54 -3.26 -9.63 19.62
N GLY A 55 -2.06 -9.03 19.65
CA GLY A 55 -1.06 -9.23 20.70
C GLY A 55 -1.07 -8.17 21.82
N ASP A 56 -2.06 -7.26 21.81
CA ASP A 56 -2.28 -6.19 22.80
C ASP A 56 -3.51 -6.51 23.68
N LYS A 57 -3.72 -7.81 23.95
CA LYS A 57 -4.82 -8.35 24.77
C LYS A 57 -4.30 -9.28 25.88
N ASP A 58 -3.08 -9.05 26.35
CA ASP A 58 -2.52 -9.71 27.53
C ASP A 58 -2.04 -8.67 28.54
#